data_AF-A0AAU9IJZ8-F1
#
_entry.id   AF-A0AAU9IJZ8-F1
#
_cell.length_a   1.000
_cell.length_b   1.000
_cell.length_c   1.000
_cell.angle_alpha   90.00
_cell.angle_beta   90.00
_cell.angle_gamma   90.00
#
_symmetry.space_group_name_H-M   'P 1'
#
loop_
_entity.id
_entity.type
_entity.pdbx_description
1 polymer ?
#
loop_
_entity_poly.entity_id
_entity_poly.type
_entity_poly.pdbx_seq_one_letter_code
_entity_poly.pdbx_strand_id
1 'polypeptide(L)'
;MARRQAPAPKTPKNEPDLSKCPDFSAQDVAEIKEAFDIFDHTGKGTINLFDMIGYLESLKVNEKYPTVYTLIERLQNQFPKGISFKEFVEYIQYSLGDGETGEGLTRMFELLDVEDKKYLDKARFHSIAREIGEHIPDEELEEIITDYYECPNGKVDVDAFYKFMIKSTF
;
A
#
# COMPACT_ATOMS: atom_id res chain seq x y z
N MET A 1 -18.41 42.42 -31.90
CA MET A 1 -17.59 41.21 -32.16
C MET A 1 -17.31 40.54 -30.82
N ALA A 2 -18.03 39.46 -30.50
CA ALA A 2 -17.87 38.77 -29.23
C ALA A 2 -16.64 37.84 -29.31
N ARG A 3 -15.61 38.12 -28.50
CA ARG A 3 -14.48 37.21 -28.28
C ARG A 3 -15.04 35.93 -27.64
N ARG A 4 -15.05 34.83 -28.40
CA ARG A 4 -15.25 33.49 -27.85
C ARG A 4 -14.08 33.21 -26.90
N GLN A 5 -14.34 33.16 -25.60
CA GLN A 5 -13.41 32.54 -24.66
C GLN A 5 -13.28 31.06 -25.03
N ALA A 6 -12.05 30.59 -25.20
CA ALA A 6 -11.77 29.16 -25.27
C ALA A 6 -12.25 28.52 -23.96
N PRO A 7 -12.90 27.34 -23.99
CA PRO A 7 -13.22 26.64 -22.76
C PRO A 7 -11.90 26.32 -22.04
N ALA A 8 -11.83 26.63 -20.74
CA ALA A 8 -10.73 26.23 -19.87
C ALA A 8 -10.48 24.71 -20.03
N PRO A 9 -9.22 24.24 -19.93
CA PRO A 9 -8.95 22.81 -19.92
C PRO A 9 -9.77 22.23 -18.76
N LYS A 10 -10.69 21.32 -19.09
CA LYS A 10 -11.42 20.58 -18.05
C LYS A 10 -10.36 19.79 -17.31
N THR A 11 -10.09 20.15 -16.06
CA THR A 11 -9.33 19.29 -15.15
C THR A 11 -9.92 17.88 -15.25
N PRO A 12 -9.12 16.85 -15.59
CA PRO A 12 -9.62 15.49 -15.68
C PRO A 12 -10.18 15.11 -14.31
N LYS A 13 -11.45 14.73 -14.24
CA LYS A 13 -12.18 14.44 -12.99
C LYS A 13 -11.60 13.29 -12.15
N ASN A 14 -10.57 12.61 -12.65
CA ASN A 14 -9.99 11.40 -12.06
C ASN A 14 -8.49 11.55 -11.73
N GLU A 15 -7.93 12.76 -11.76
CA GLU A 15 -6.56 12.96 -11.28
C GLU A 15 -6.51 12.93 -9.74
N PRO A 16 -5.56 12.19 -9.14
CA PRO A 16 -5.36 12.20 -7.70
C PRO A 16 -4.83 13.55 -7.26
N ASP A 17 -5.28 14.00 -6.08
CA ASP A 17 -4.72 15.20 -5.46
C ASP A 17 -3.37 14.84 -4.84
N LEU A 18 -2.28 15.17 -5.54
CA LEU A 18 -0.91 14.91 -5.07
C LEU A 18 -0.63 15.58 -3.72
N SER A 19 -1.35 16.66 -3.37
CA SER A 19 -1.25 17.32 -2.07
C SER A 19 -1.75 16.44 -0.92
N LYS A 20 -2.58 15.43 -1.22
CA LYS A 20 -3.07 14.43 -0.27
C LYS A 20 -2.25 13.15 -0.28
N CYS A 21 -1.27 13.04 -1.18
CA CYS A 21 -0.44 11.86 -1.34
C CYS A 21 1.05 12.19 -1.11
N PRO A 22 1.43 12.69 0.08
CA PRO A 22 2.80 13.14 0.36
C PRO A 22 3.85 12.03 0.21
N ASP A 23 3.47 10.75 0.38
CA ASP A 23 4.39 9.62 0.34
C ASP A 23 4.64 9.08 -1.08
N PHE A 24 3.88 9.53 -2.07
CA PHE A 24 4.11 9.18 -3.47
C PHE A 24 4.75 10.33 -4.22
N SER A 25 5.89 10.08 -4.85
CA SER A 25 6.48 11.04 -5.79
C SER A 25 5.61 11.14 -7.05
N ALA A 26 5.77 12.24 -7.80
CA ALA A 26 5.10 12.40 -9.09
C ALA A 26 5.43 11.27 -10.08
N GLN A 27 6.59 10.63 -9.91
CA GLN A 27 7.02 9.48 -10.71
C GLN A 27 6.27 8.20 -10.28
N ASP A 28 6.16 7.94 -8.98
CA ASP A 28 5.40 6.79 -8.46
C ASP A 28 3.94 6.84 -8.93
N VAL A 29 3.32 8.03 -8.87
CA VAL A 29 1.94 8.22 -9.34
C VAL A 29 1.82 7.98 -10.85
N ALA A 30 2.83 8.34 -11.64
CA ALA A 30 2.85 8.07 -13.08
C ALA A 30 2.95 6.57 -13.37
N GLU A 31 3.81 5.84 -12.67
CA GLU A 31 3.96 4.38 -12.81
C GLU A 31 2.69 3.63 -12.39
N ILE A 32 2.07 4.05 -11.27
CA ILE A 32 0.78 3.51 -10.82
C ILE A 32 -0.31 3.80 -11.86
N LYS A 33 -0.29 4.97 -12.50
CA LYS A 33 -1.23 5.33 -13.57
C LYS A 33 -1.07 4.45 -14.81
N GLU A 34 0.16 4.19 -15.25
CA GLU A 34 0.40 3.30 -16.39
C GLU A 34 -0.10 1.88 -16.09
N ALA A 35 0.17 1.36 -14.89
CA ALA A 35 -0.36 0.07 -14.45
C ALA A 35 -1.90 0.09 -14.44
N PHE A 36 -2.53 1.16 -13.95
CA PHE A 36 -3.98 1.30 -13.91
C PHE A 36 -4.60 1.33 -15.32
N ASP A 37 -3.99 2.06 -16.25
CA ASP A 37 -4.45 2.17 -17.63
C ASP A 37 -4.34 0.82 -18.38
N ILE A 38 -3.42 -0.08 -17.99
CA ILE A 38 -3.35 -1.45 -18.51
C ILE A 38 -4.60 -2.25 -18.12
N PHE A 39 -5.11 -2.06 -16.90
CA PHE A 39 -6.29 -2.78 -16.40
C PHE A 39 -7.62 -2.12 -16.77
N ASP A 40 -7.66 -0.82 -17.09
CA ASP A 40 -8.87 -0.14 -17.62
C ASP A 40 -9.03 -0.37 -19.13
N HIS A 41 -9.29 -1.63 -19.50
CA HIS A 41 -9.57 -2.01 -20.89
C HIS A 41 -10.75 -1.26 -21.53
N THR A 42 -11.61 -0.64 -20.71
CA THR A 42 -12.82 0.05 -21.16
C THR A 42 -12.65 1.56 -21.34
N GLY A 43 -11.54 2.13 -20.88
CA GLY A 43 -11.28 3.57 -20.89
C GLY A 43 -12.32 4.37 -20.11
N LYS A 44 -12.98 3.76 -19.12
CA LYS A 44 -14.03 4.40 -18.30
C LYS A 44 -13.46 5.23 -17.16
N GLY A 45 -12.16 5.12 -16.91
CA GLY A 45 -11.46 5.71 -15.78
C GLY A 45 -11.68 4.96 -14.47
N THR A 46 -12.16 3.72 -14.53
CA THR A 46 -12.45 2.85 -13.39
C THR A 46 -12.05 1.42 -13.72
N ILE A 47 -11.32 0.76 -12.82
CA ILE A 47 -10.95 -0.65 -12.97
C ILE A 47 -11.86 -1.55 -12.13
N ASN A 48 -12.12 -2.75 -12.64
CA ASN A 48 -12.73 -3.81 -11.87
C ASN A 48 -11.64 -4.63 -11.18
N LEU A 49 -11.59 -4.56 -9.85
CA LEU A 49 -10.58 -5.25 -9.06
C LEU A 49 -10.73 -6.78 -9.08
N PHE A 50 -11.92 -7.31 -9.42
CA PHE A 50 -12.10 -8.76 -9.61
C PHE A 50 -11.24 -9.30 -10.76
N ASP A 51 -11.21 -8.59 -11.90
CA ASP A 51 -10.44 -9.01 -13.06
C ASP A 51 -8.93 -8.85 -12.80
N MET A 52 -8.55 -7.81 -12.04
CA MET A 52 -7.18 -7.60 -11.58
C MET A 52 -6.73 -8.75 -10.66
N ILE A 53 -7.54 -9.14 -9.68
CA ILE A 53 -7.20 -10.26 -8.77
C ILE A 53 -7.02 -11.57 -9.54
N GLY A 54 -7.93 -11.90 -10.46
CA GLY A 54 -7.78 -13.11 -11.28
C GLY A 54 -6.50 -13.09 -12.14
N TYR A 55 -6.10 -11.92 -12.64
CA TYR A 55 -4.83 -11.76 -13.34
C TYR A 55 -3.62 -11.93 -12.42
N LEU A 56 -3.67 -11.36 -11.21
CA LEU A 56 -2.62 -11.47 -10.20
C LEU A 56 -2.45 -12.92 -9.69
N GLU A 57 -3.54 -13.66 -9.50
CA GLU A 57 -3.52 -15.09 -9.18
C GLU A 57 -2.90 -15.90 -10.32
N SER A 58 -3.24 -15.59 -11.58
CA SER A 58 -2.62 -16.24 -12.75
C SER A 58 -1.11 -16.00 -12.84
N LEU A 59 -0.63 -14.84 -12.36
CA LEU A 59 0.78 -14.50 -12.28
C LEU A 59 1.44 -14.98 -10.98
N LYS A 60 0.72 -15.68 -10.11
CA LYS A 60 1.18 -16.13 -8.79
C LYS A 60 1.69 -14.99 -7.91
N VAL A 61 1.13 -13.79 -8.08
CA VAL A 61 1.46 -12.62 -7.26
C VAL A 61 1.02 -12.83 -5.82
N ASN A 62 -0.06 -13.56 -5.58
CA ASN A 62 -0.47 -14.01 -4.25
C ASN A 62 0.61 -14.85 -3.53
N GLU A 63 1.39 -15.66 -4.25
CA GLU A 63 2.51 -16.43 -3.68
C GLU A 63 3.79 -15.59 -3.54
N LYS A 64 4.03 -14.68 -4.49
CA LYS A 64 5.28 -13.90 -4.58
C LYS A 64 5.27 -12.62 -3.72
N TYR A 65 4.12 -11.96 -3.66
CA TYR A 65 3.88 -10.68 -2.98
C TYR A 65 2.53 -10.73 -2.23
N PRO A 66 2.40 -11.59 -1.20
CA PRO A 66 1.15 -11.78 -0.47
C PRO A 66 0.61 -10.47 0.13
N THR A 67 1.48 -9.55 0.55
CA THR A 67 1.06 -8.25 1.12
C THR A 67 0.34 -7.38 0.09
N VAL A 68 0.89 -7.31 -1.13
CA VAL A 68 0.29 -6.55 -2.24
C VAL A 68 -1.05 -7.17 -2.64
N TYR A 69 -1.12 -8.51 -2.67
CA TYR A 69 -2.35 -9.22 -2.95
C TYR A 69 -3.45 -8.92 -1.92
N THR A 70 -3.13 -8.99 -0.62
CA THR A 70 -4.08 -8.66 0.46
C THR A 70 -4.55 -7.20 0.39
N LEU A 71 -3.69 -6.26 0.01
CA LEU A 71 -4.07 -4.87 -0.19
C LEU A 71 -5.12 -4.72 -1.30
N ILE A 72 -4.93 -5.43 -2.42
CA ILE A 72 -5.83 -5.38 -3.57
C ILE A 72 -7.15 -6.12 -3.27
N GLU A 73 -7.12 -7.20 -2.50
CA GLU A 73 -8.30 -7.91 -2.01
C GLU A 73 -9.13 -7.04 -1.05
N ARG A 74 -8.50 -6.29 -0.15
CA ARG A 74 -9.19 -5.32 0.73
C ARG A 74 -9.87 -4.23 -0.09
N LEU A 75 -9.17 -3.69 -1.08
CA LEU A 75 -9.71 -2.73 -2.03
C LEU A 75 -10.94 -3.28 -2.77
N GLN A 76 -10.88 -4.52 -3.24
CA GLN A 76 -11.99 -5.17 -3.94
C GLN A 76 -13.24 -5.27 -3.04
N ASN A 77 -13.07 -5.66 -1.78
CA ASN A 77 -14.17 -5.76 -0.82
C ASN A 77 -14.82 -4.40 -0.52
N GLN A 78 -14.03 -3.32 -0.49
CA GLN A 78 -14.53 -1.98 -0.23
C GLN A 78 -15.14 -1.31 -1.48
N PHE A 79 -14.60 -1.61 -2.67
CA PHE A 79 -15.02 -1.04 -3.94
C PHE A 79 -15.54 -2.13 -4.91
N PRO A 80 -16.63 -2.84 -4.57
CA PRO A 80 -17.14 -3.95 -5.37
C PRO A 80 -17.71 -3.54 -6.73
N LYS A 81 -17.93 -2.23 -6.95
CA LYS A 81 -18.41 -1.67 -8.23
C LYS A 81 -17.27 -1.19 -9.15
N GLY A 82 -16.03 -1.44 -8.75
CA GLY A 82 -14.83 -0.89 -9.38
C GLY A 82 -14.38 0.40 -8.69
N ILE A 83 -13.10 0.72 -8.88
CA ILE A 83 -12.41 1.83 -8.25
C ILE A 83 -11.89 2.79 -9.31
N SER A 84 -12.02 4.10 -9.10
CA SER A 84 -11.38 5.10 -9.96
C SER A 84 -9.89 5.27 -9.64
N PHE A 85 -9.11 5.78 -10.60
CA PHE A 85 -7.67 6.01 -10.38
C PHE A 85 -7.41 6.92 -9.16
N LYS A 86 -8.21 7.97 -9.01
CA LYS A 86 -8.17 8.86 -7.84
C LYS A 86 -8.41 8.10 -6.52
N GLU A 87 -9.47 7.28 -6.45
CA GLU A 87 -9.79 6.50 -5.25
C GLU A 87 -8.71 5.45 -4.96
N PHE A 88 -8.11 4.86 -5.99
CA PHE A 88 -7.03 3.90 -5.85
C PHE A 88 -5.80 4.52 -5.19
N VAL A 89 -5.34 5.66 -5.71
CA VAL A 89 -4.17 6.36 -5.15
C VAL A 89 -4.48 6.92 -3.75
N GLU A 90 -5.64 7.54 -3.54
CA GLU A 90 -6.05 8.04 -2.22
C GLU A 90 -6.15 6.91 -1.18
N TYR A 91 -6.61 5.71 -1.57
CA TYR A 91 -6.71 4.58 -0.65
C TYR A 91 -5.35 3.97 -0.32
N ILE A 92 -4.48 3.79 -1.33
CA ILE A 92 -3.13 3.31 -1.11
C ILE A 92 -2.40 4.28 -0.19
N GLN A 93 -2.51 5.58 -0.43
CA GLN A 93 -1.98 6.61 0.47
C GLN A 93 -2.58 6.54 1.87
N TYR A 94 -3.88 6.34 2.03
CA TYR A 94 -4.46 6.20 3.37
C TYR A 94 -4.01 4.92 4.09
N SER A 95 -3.72 3.87 3.34
CA SER A 95 -3.31 2.56 3.85
C SER A 95 -1.80 2.46 4.13
N LEU A 96 -0.97 3.19 3.37
CA LEU A 96 0.50 3.14 3.40
C LEU A 96 1.16 4.49 3.76
N GLY A 97 0.43 5.59 3.76
CA GLY A 97 0.98 6.95 3.87
C GLY A 97 0.57 7.68 5.15
N ASP A 98 0.37 6.92 6.21
CA ASP A 98 0.20 7.44 7.56
C ASP A 98 1.11 6.68 8.54
N GLY A 99 2.27 6.24 8.02
CA GLY A 99 3.30 5.52 8.78
C GLY A 99 3.95 6.34 9.90
N GLU A 100 3.54 7.61 10.05
CA GLU A 100 3.97 8.50 11.13
C GLU A 100 2.97 8.56 12.30
N THR A 101 1.71 8.14 12.11
CA THR A 101 0.71 8.11 13.19
C THR A 101 0.42 6.69 13.67
N GLY A 102 -0.01 6.57 14.93
CA GLY A 102 -0.37 5.26 15.51
C GLY A 102 -1.48 4.54 14.75
N GLU A 103 -2.43 5.27 14.16
CA GLU A 103 -3.51 4.66 13.38
C GLU A 103 -3.01 4.11 12.04
N GLY A 104 -2.15 4.84 11.33
CA GLY A 104 -1.58 4.35 10.07
C GLY A 104 -0.60 3.20 10.26
N LEU A 105 0.25 3.25 11.30
CA LEU A 105 1.13 2.14 11.66
C LEU A 105 0.35 0.88 12.07
N THR A 106 -0.80 1.04 12.74
CA THR A 106 -1.69 -0.09 13.03
C THR A 106 -2.26 -0.69 11.75
N ARG A 107 -2.72 0.13 10.79
CA ARG A 107 -3.23 -0.36 9.50
C ARG A 107 -2.14 -1.04 8.67
N MET A 108 -0.92 -0.50 8.67
CA MET A 108 0.23 -1.15 8.06
C MET A 108 0.48 -2.51 8.70
N PHE A 109 0.51 -2.58 10.04
CA PHE A 109 0.69 -3.85 10.73
C PHE A 109 -0.37 -4.87 10.33
N GLU A 110 -1.64 -4.47 10.28
CA GLU A 110 -2.74 -5.34 9.83
C GLU A 110 -2.59 -5.76 8.36
N LEU A 111 -2.00 -4.93 7.49
CA LEU A 111 -1.69 -5.32 6.10
C LEU A 111 -0.53 -6.32 6.03
N LEU A 112 0.45 -6.17 6.92
CA LEU A 112 1.62 -7.05 7.01
C LEU A 112 1.26 -8.40 7.64
N ASP A 113 0.35 -8.42 8.61
CA ASP A 113 -0.17 -9.62 9.28
C ASP A 113 -1.26 -10.32 8.47
N VAL A 114 -0.87 -10.87 7.31
CA VAL A 114 -1.76 -11.57 6.37
C VAL A 114 -2.46 -12.78 7.02
N GLU A 115 -1.85 -13.37 8.04
CA GLU A 115 -2.39 -14.53 8.77
C GLU A 115 -3.28 -14.15 9.97
N ASP A 116 -3.50 -12.85 10.21
CA ASP A 116 -4.24 -12.30 11.36
C ASP A 116 -3.78 -12.86 12.71
N LYS A 117 -2.47 -13.14 12.84
CA LYS A 117 -1.84 -13.70 14.05
C LYS A 117 -1.82 -12.71 15.21
N LYS A 118 -2.02 -11.41 14.94
CA LYS A 118 -1.81 -10.25 15.81
C LYS A 118 -0.35 -10.10 16.28
N TYR A 119 0.59 -10.76 15.60
CA TYR A 119 2.02 -10.63 15.78
C TYR A 119 2.75 -10.91 14.46
N LEU A 120 3.89 -10.26 14.25
CA LEU A 120 4.83 -10.57 13.18
C LEU A 120 6.03 -11.33 13.75
N ASP A 121 6.43 -12.41 13.08
CA ASP A 121 7.64 -13.14 13.42
C ASP A 121 8.80 -12.74 12.50
N LYS A 122 10.03 -13.14 12.85
CA LYS A 122 11.22 -12.84 12.03
C LYS A 122 11.07 -13.26 10.57
N ALA A 123 10.46 -14.42 10.33
CA ALA A 123 10.28 -14.94 8.98
C ALA A 123 9.37 -14.02 8.15
N ARG A 124 8.35 -13.43 8.79
CA ARG A 124 7.46 -12.48 8.15
C ARG A 124 8.18 -11.16 7.83
N PHE A 125 8.97 -10.59 8.74
CA PHE A 125 9.80 -9.41 8.45
C PHE A 125 10.75 -9.62 7.26
N HIS A 126 11.44 -10.76 7.21
CA HIS A 126 12.31 -11.12 6.08
C HIS A 126 11.54 -11.27 4.77
N SER A 127 10.34 -11.84 4.84
CA SER A 127 9.47 -11.98 3.68
C SER A 127 9.04 -10.61 3.16
N ILE A 128 8.63 -9.70 4.04
CA ILE A 128 8.22 -8.34 3.70
C ILE A 128 9.39 -7.54 3.14
N ALA A 129 10.57 -7.58 3.78
CA ALA A 129 11.78 -6.93 3.28
C ALA A 129 12.10 -7.37 1.84
N ARG A 130 12.02 -8.69 1.58
CA ARG A 130 12.20 -9.24 0.23
C ARG A 130 11.09 -8.80 -0.75
N GLU A 131 9.85 -8.66 -0.29
CA GLU A 131 8.73 -8.18 -1.10
C GLU A 131 8.94 -6.74 -1.55
N ILE A 132 9.45 -5.86 -0.68
CA ILE A 132 9.72 -4.44 -0.97
C ILE A 132 11.09 -4.21 -1.63
N GLY A 133 11.93 -5.24 -1.71
CA GLY A 133 13.28 -5.13 -2.28
C GLY A 133 14.31 -4.53 -1.34
N GLU A 134 13.97 -4.38 -0.06
CA GLU A 134 14.90 -3.96 0.99
C GLU A 134 15.52 -5.16 1.71
N HIS A 135 16.64 -4.92 2.38
CA HIS A 135 17.35 -5.94 3.14
C HIS A 135 17.47 -5.50 4.59
N ILE A 136 16.72 -6.17 5.46
CA ILE A 136 16.82 -5.99 6.91
C ILE A 136 17.81 -7.05 7.44
N PRO A 137 18.98 -6.66 7.99
CA PRO A 137 19.93 -7.59 8.59
C PRO A 137 19.30 -8.32 9.77
N ASP A 138 19.67 -9.60 9.96
CA ASP A 138 19.23 -10.39 11.11
C ASP A 138 19.61 -9.75 12.45
N GLU A 139 20.78 -9.09 12.53
CA GLU A 139 21.26 -8.38 13.73
C GLU A 139 20.33 -7.22 14.10
N GLU A 140 19.89 -6.42 13.12
CA GLU A 140 18.97 -5.30 13.35
C GLU A 140 17.62 -5.80 13.84
N LEU A 141 17.11 -6.88 13.24
CA LEU A 141 15.87 -7.53 13.66
C LEU A 141 16.00 -8.19 15.05
N GLU A 142 17.18 -8.69 15.42
CA GLU A 142 17.47 -9.21 16.75
C GLU A 142 17.53 -8.13 17.82
N GLU A 143 18.16 -6.99 17.53
CA GLU A 143 18.18 -5.84 18.43
C GLU A 143 16.76 -5.32 18.68
N ILE A 144 15.92 -5.24 17.63
CA ILE A 144 14.52 -4.86 17.74
C ILE A 144 13.76 -5.83 18.66
N ILE A 145 13.90 -7.13 18.43
CA ILE A 145 13.14 -8.17 19.14
C ILE A 145 13.63 -8.35 20.59
N THR A 146 14.94 -8.21 20.84
CA THR A 146 15.58 -8.60 22.10
C THR A 146 15.82 -7.42 23.03
N ASP A 147 16.27 -6.27 22.52
CA ASP A 147 16.74 -5.15 23.36
C ASP A 147 15.70 -4.04 23.55
N TYR A 148 14.73 -3.88 22.64
CA TYR A 148 13.84 -2.70 22.66
C TYR A 148 12.41 -2.95 23.14
N TYR A 149 11.84 -4.16 22.96
CA TYR A 149 10.38 -4.33 23.07
C TYR A 149 9.88 -5.48 23.95
N GLU A 150 10.76 -6.15 24.71
CA GLU A 150 10.38 -7.28 25.61
C GLU A 150 9.44 -8.29 24.93
N CYS A 151 9.66 -8.60 23.65
CA CYS A 151 8.80 -9.48 22.87
C CYS A 151 8.94 -10.94 23.33
N PRO A 152 7.99 -11.52 24.08
CA PRO A 152 8.14 -12.88 24.58
C PRO A 152 8.02 -13.87 23.41
N ASN A 153 9.06 -14.69 23.22
CA ASN A 153 9.19 -15.70 22.16
C ASN A 153 9.50 -15.16 20.74
N GLY A 154 10.03 -13.93 20.63
CA GLY A 154 10.46 -13.39 19.34
C GLY A 154 9.31 -12.97 18.41
N LYS A 155 8.15 -12.66 19.00
CA LYS A 155 6.93 -12.22 18.31
C LYS A 155 6.74 -10.73 18.52
N VAL A 156 6.74 -9.96 17.44
CA VAL A 156 6.55 -8.51 17.45
C VAL A 156 5.07 -8.21 17.38
N ASP A 157 4.50 -7.66 18.44
CA ASP A 157 3.13 -7.16 18.46
C ASP A 157 3.02 -5.76 17.83
N VAL A 158 1.80 -5.23 17.75
CA VAL A 158 1.51 -3.91 17.17
C VAL A 158 2.27 -2.80 17.90
N ASP A 159 2.37 -2.87 19.23
CA ASP A 159 3.04 -1.86 20.06
C ASP A 159 4.56 -1.85 19.82
N ALA A 160 5.17 -3.03 19.69
CA ALA A 160 6.58 -3.20 19.36
C ALA A 160 6.87 -2.71 17.93
N PHE A 161 6.03 -3.06 16.96
CA PHE A 161 6.15 -2.58 15.58
C PHE A 161 6.02 -1.06 15.48
N TYR A 162 5.06 -0.47 16.18
CA TYR A 162 4.85 0.98 16.23
C TYR A 162 6.12 1.71 16.71
N LYS A 163 6.67 1.25 17.83
CA LYS A 163 7.89 1.85 18.39
C LYS A 163 9.11 1.63 17.48
N PHE A 164 9.19 0.51 16.77
CA PHE A 164 10.26 0.24 15.81
C PHE A 164 10.22 1.22 14.63
N MET A 165 9.04 1.41 14.05
CA MET A 165 8.84 2.32 12.91
C MET A 165 9.14 3.77 13.30
N ILE A 166 8.73 4.21 14.50
CA ILE A 166 9.09 5.55 15.00
C ILE A 166 10.59 5.69 15.23
N LYS A 167 11.25 4.68 15.79
CA LYS A 167 12.69 4.76 16.04
C LYS A 167 13.51 4.78 14.75
N SER A 168 13.05 4.14 13.67
CA SER A 168 13.77 4.11 12.40
C SER A 168 13.58 5.38 11.57
N THR A 169 12.53 6.14 11.83
CA THR A 169 12.24 7.44 11.17
C THR A 169 12.98 8.63 11.81
N PHE A 170 13.63 8.46 12.97
CA PHE A 170 14.39 9.49 13.70
C PHE A 170 15.85 9.11 13.96
#